data_AF-A0A2H0R9F0-F1
#
_entry.id   AF-A0A2H0R9F0-F1
#
_cell.length_a   1.000
_cell.length_b   1.000
_cell.length_c   1.000
_cell.angle_alpha   90.00
_cell.angle_beta   90.00
_cell.angle_gamma   90.00
#
_symmetry.space_group_name_H-M   'P 1'
#
loop_
_entity.id
_entity.type
_entity.pdbx_description
1 polymer ?
#
loop_
_entity_poly.entity_id
_entity_poly.type
_entity_poly.pdbx_seq_one_letter_code
_entity_poly.pdbx_strand_id
1 'polypeptide(L)'
;MNNIYFQDNSKKYLNQLTKEEVALLPLYRDLISNIGILQEKLEKNFYRVESLEKLHSYVNDKKLRIGKYTVVEEKNSDFVLVKYNDIFQNEFENIKKILEKLNLKLNSSPFKDYIGSLIIAYSNNNFLEAYKKWVQLPSDINLDLVAFPTEPYFDTKFETMLSFEGHLKLTTTEAYSLKSSEYEPFIKDLLSSIPKVSEVHYSLNFDTIRARVEDSLIMGGATPGLGFIAQNLPNEREFINSWGVKICIYKSQLDAQINKEHFPVYKKYFLNPDLDLESYTYGFVRVLLGHEVTESLMKYRDDEDRLKSKYLSVRELNSDITGLENYILYMLKSINAEERVKATIHSYVSSLLSSYIGSLSKSVNTQHINGYIYAFNYLLDAKALTLEPEGKIKIDVRACSKALSDLSKITSNLLLKGTKADADLFFGEHLDTTKLSNIVTNLL
;
A
#
# COMPACT_ATOMS: atom_id res chain seq x y z
N MET A 1 0.66 -16.05 -24.66
CA MET A 1 0.84 -15.86 -23.22
C MET A 1 1.08 -14.37 -23.01
N ASN A 2 0.10 -13.65 -22.45
CA ASN A 2 0.32 -12.25 -22.07
C ASN A 2 1.44 -12.25 -21.02
N ASN A 3 2.53 -11.51 -21.28
CA ASN A 3 3.66 -11.45 -20.36
C ASN A 3 3.20 -10.75 -19.07
N ILE A 4 2.91 -11.52 -18.02
CA ILE A 4 2.39 -10.99 -16.74
C ILE A 4 3.38 -10.05 -16.05
N TYR A 5 4.66 -10.06 -16.46
CA TYR A 5 5.72 -9.27 -15.87
C TYR A 5 6.11 -8.03 -16.70
N PHE A 6 5.28 -7.61 -17.69
CA PHE A 6 5.55 -6.37 -18.42
C PHE A 6 4.27 -5.71 -18.99
N GLN A 7 4.10 -4.41 -18.73
CA GLN A 7 3.04 -3.57 -19.28
C GLN A 7 3.58 -2.18 -19.62
N ASP A 8 3.18 -1.61 -20.75
CA ASP A 8 3.60 -0.28 -21.19
C ASP A 8 2.40 0.57 -21.62
N ASN A 9 2.07 1.57 -20.81
CA ASN A 9 1.05 2.58 -21.03
C ASN A 9 1.63 3.97 -21.38
N SER A 10 2.96 4.11 -21.48
CA SER A 10 3.65 5.40 -21.64
C SER A 10 3.14 6.25 -22.81
N LYS A 11 2.65 5.61 -23.88
CA LYS A 11 2.06 6.29 -25.04
C LYS A 11 0.89 7.21 -24.67
N LYS A 12 0.13 6.87 -23.62
CA LYS A 12 -1.02 7.65 -23.14
C LYS A 12 -0.61 8.98 -22.49
N TYR A 13 0.65 9.08 -22.05
CA TYR A 13 1.14 10.18 -21.21
C TYR A 13 2.22 11.03 -21.90
N LEU A 14 2.45 10.85 -23.20
CA LEU A 14 3.52 11.56 -23.94
C LEU A 14 3.39 13.09 -23.89
N ASN A 15 2.17 13.61 -23.80
CA ASN A 15 1.90 15.04 -23.70
C ASN A 15 2.22 15.63 -22.32
N GLN A 16 2.42 14.79 -21.30
CA GLN A 16 2.77 15.19 -19.93
C GLN A 16 4.27 15.04 -19.63
N LEU A 17 5.05 14.56 -20.61
CA LEU A 17 6.49 14.35 -20.49
C LEU A 17 7.26 15.44 -21.22
N THR A 18 8.43 15.79 -20.72
CA THR A 18 9.37 16.65 -21.47
C THR A 18 9.95 15.91 -22.67
N LYS A 19 10.55 16.66 -23.62
CA LYS A 19 11.22 16.04 -24.77
C LYS A 19 12.36 15.12 -24.35
N GLU A 20 13.09 15.50 -23.30
CA GLU A 20 14.17 14.72 -22.72
C GLU A 20 13.64 13.42 -22.10
N GLU A 21 12.54 13.50 -21.33
CA GLU A 21 11.90 12.32 -20.73
C GLU A 21 11.38 11.35 -21.79
N VAL A 22 10.73 11.86 -22.85
CA VAL A 22 10.28 11.04 -23.99
C VAL A 22 11.46 10.34 -24.67
N ALA A 23 12.61 11.01 -24.83
CA ALA A 23 13.81 10.43 -25.41
C ALA A 23 14.45 9.32 -24.53
N LEU A 24 14.12 9.28 -23.23
CA LEU A 24 14.58 8.26 -22.30
C LEU A 24 13.62 7.08 -22.15
N LEU A 25 12.35 7.20 -22.56
CA LEU A 25 11.36 6.11 -22.49
C LEU A 25 11.85 4.77 -23.05
N PRO A 26 12.58 4.70 -24.19
CA PRO A 26 13.11 3.42 -24.66
C PRO A 26 14.06 2.76 -23.66
N LEU A 27 14.91 3.53 -22.97
CA LEU A 27 15.82 2.98 -21.96
C LEU A 27 15.05 2.50 -20.72
N TYR A 28 14.01 3.21 -20.29
CA TYR A 28 13.16 2.76 -19.18
C TYR A 28 12.38 1.48 -19.54
N ARG A 29 11.88 1.38 -20.77
CA ARG A 29 11.23 0.18 -21.29
C ARG A 29 12.20 -1.01 -21.25
N ASP A 30 13.41 -0.84 -21.77
CA ASP A 30 14.42 -1.90 -21.79
C ASP A 30 14.81 -2.31 -20.36
N LEU A 31 15.00 -1.35 -19.46
CA LEU A 31 15.29 -1.59 -18.05
C LEU A 31 14.20 -2.44 -17.39
N ILE A 32 12.95 -2.01 -17.47
CA ILE A 32 11.82 -2.67 -16.79
C ILE A 32 11.52 -4.04 -17.42
N SER A 33 11.72 -4.19 -18.72
CA SER A 33 11.64 -5.48 -19.40
C SER A 33 12.69 -6.47 -18.87
N ASN A 34 13.95 -6.03 -18.71
CA ASN A 34 15.00 -6.88 -18.14
C ASN A 34 14.74 -7.22 -16.67
N ILE A 35 14.16 -6.30 -15.90
CA ILE A 35 13.70 -6.58 -14.52
C ILE A 35 12.59 -7.64 -14.52
N GLY A 36 11.65 -7.57 -15.47
CA GLY A 36 10.63 -8.61 -15.67
C GLY A 36 11.23 -9.99 -15.92
N ILE A 37 12.22 -10.08 -16.81
CA ILE A 37 12.95 -11.33 -17.10
C ILE A 37 13.68 -11.85 -15.85
N LEU A 38 14.36 -10.96 -15.11
CA LEU A 38 15.06 -11.31 -13.88
C LEU A 38 14.09 -11.85 -12.82
N GLN A 39 12.95 -11.18 -12.61
CA GLN A 39 11.95 -11.60 -11.64
C GLN A 39 11.34 -12.96 -12.00
N GLU A 40 11.00 -13.18 -13.28
CA GLU A 40 10.46 -14.47 -13.72
C GLU A 40 11.44 -15.62 -13.42
N LYS A 41 12.74 -15.39 -13.59
CA LYS A 41 13.78 -16.36 -13.24
C LYS A 41 13.91 -16.52 -11.73
N LEU A 42 13.93 -15.42 -10.98
CA LEU A 42 14.06 -15.43 -9.52
C LEU A 42 12.93 -16.21 -8.86
N GLU A 43 11.69 -15.97 -9.26
CA GLU A 43 10.51 -16.62 -8.68
C GLU A 43 10.59 -18.15 -8.78
N LYS A 44 11.10 -18.67 -9.91
CA LYS A 44 11.32 -20.11 -10.14
C LYS A 44 12.53 -20.67 -9.38
N ASN A 45 13.35 -19.81 -8.76
CA ASN A 45 14.63 -20.15 -8.17
C ASN A 45 14.79 -19.72 -6.71
N PHE A 46 13.75 -19.18 -6.05
CA PHE A 46 13.81 -18.86 -4.61
C PHE A 46 14.29 -20.05 -3.78
N TYR A 47 13.85 -21.25 -4.16
CA TYR A 47 14.16 -22.50 -3.48
C TYR A 47 14.76 -23.52 -4.46
N ARG A 48 16.09 -23.66 -4.42
CA ARG A 48 16.86 -24.64 -5.19
C ARG A 48 17.22 -25.82 -4.29
N VAL A 49 16.18 -26.49 -3.80
CA VAL A 49 16.27 -27.58 -2.81
C VAL A 49 15.45 -28.78 -3.28
N GLU A 50 15.84 -29.99 -2.84
CA GLU A 50 15.07 -31.19 -3.17
C GLU A 50 13.77 -31.28 -2.36
N SER A 51 13.81 -30.83 -1.10
CA SER A 51 12.67 -30.86 -0.18
C SER A 51 12.48 -29.54 0.59
N LEU A 52 11.37 -28.86 0.31
CA LEU A 52 10.93 -27.67 1.06
C LEU A 52 10.59 -28.01 2.53
N GLU A 53 10.14 -29.22 2.82
CA GLU A 53 9.84 -29.66 4.19
C GLU A 53 11.12 -29.81 5.02
N LYS A 54 12.18 -30.37 4.42
CA LYS A 54 13.50 -30.46 5.04
C LYS A 54 14.05 -29.06 5.32
N LEU A 55 13.96 -28.15 4.35
CA LEU A 55 14.35 -26.75 4.54
C LEU A 55 13.54 -26.07 5.66
N HIS A 56 12.21 -26.25 5.67
CA HIS A 56 11.35 -25.69 6.71
C HIS A 56 11.74 -26.17 8.11
N SER A 57 12.02 -27.47 8.27
CA SER A 57 12.52 -28.03 9.53
C SER A 57 13.88 -27.43 9.91
N TYR A 58 14.77 -27.27 8.94
CA TYR A 58 16.10 -26.69 9.15
C TYR A 58 16.06 -25.23 9.63
N VAL A 59 15.15 -24.44 9.05
CA VAL A 59 14.90 -23.04 9.45
C VAL A 59 14.23 -22.98 10.83
N ASN A 60 13.26 -23.84 11.12
CA ASN A 60 12.59 -23.91 12.43
C ASN A 60 13.56 -24.31 13.56
N ASP A 61 14.51 -25.20 13.26
CA ASP A 61 15.63 -25.56 14.14
C ASP A 61 16.67 -24.43 14.30
N LYS A 62 16.45 -23.27 13.65
CA LYS A 62 17.34 -22.10 13.65
C LYS A 62 18.74 -22.38 13.08
N LYS A 63 18.88 -23.41 12.24
CA LYS A 63 20.16 -23.74 11.57
C LYS A 63 20.43 -22.85 10.35
N LEU A 64 19.39 -22.25 9.80
CA LEU A 64 19.47 -21.24 8.74
C LEU A 64 18.46 -20.12 9.00
N ARG A 65 18.87 -18.88 8.79
CA ARG A 65 17.97 -17.72 8.74
C ARG A 65 17.87 -17.26 7.30
N ILE A 66 16.66 -17.28 6.73
CA ILE A 66 16.42 -16.79 5.37
C ILE A 66 16.80 -15.32 5.28
N GLY A 67 17.49 -14.96 4.19
CA GLY A 67 17.99 -13.61 3.94
C GLY A 67 17.21 -12.89 2.85
N LYS A 68 17.13 -11.56 2.98
CA LYS A 68 16.74 -10.70 1.85
C LYS A 68 17.83 -10.77 0.77
N TYR A 69 17.43 -10.62 -0.50
CA TYR A 69 18.34 -10.57 -1.66
C TYR A 69 19.16 -11.86 -1.91
N THR A 70 18.70 -13.00 -1.40
CA THR A 70 19.33 -14.31 -1.56
C THR A 70 18.31 -15.35 -1.96
N VAL A 71 18.72 -16.42 -2.64
CA VAL A 71 17.95 -17.67 -2.73
C VAL A 71 18.52 -18.71 -1.76
N VAL A 72 17.76 -19.78 -1.51
CA VAL A 72 18.25 -20.95 -0.78
C VAL A 72 18.66 -22.05 -1.76
N GLU A 73 19.87 -22.58 -1.59
CA GLU A 73 20.38 -23.71 -2.36
C GLU A 73 20.79 -24.86 -1.43
N GLU A 74 20.40 -26.09 -1.77
CA GLU A 74 20.84 -27.31 -1.07
C GLU A 74 22.21 -27.76 -1.60
N LYS A 75 23.20 -27.93 -0.71
CA LYS A 75 24.56 -28.40 -1.04
C LYS A 75 25.03 -29.41 -0.02
N ASN A 76 25.43 -30.60 -0.47
CA ASN A 76 26.01 -31.65 0.38
C ASN A 76 25.17 -31.96 1.63
N SER A 77 23.85 -32.03 1.48
CA SER A 77 22.86 -32.22 2.56
C SER A 77 22.68 -31.04 3.54
N ASP A 78 23.31 -29.90 3.29
CA ASP A 78 23.14 -28.63 4.01
C ASP A 78 22.41 -27.58 3.13
N PHE A 79 22.00 -26.46 3.71
CA PHE A 79 21.34 -25.36 3.02
C PHE A 79 22.16 -24.07 3.15
N VAL A 80 22.41 -23.42 2.03
CA VAL A 80 23.18 -22.17 1.98
C VAL A 80 22.38 -21.05 1.31
N LEU A 81 22.65 -19.81 1.72
CA LEU A 81 22.15 -18.63 1.03
C LEU A 81 23.09 -18.24 -0.09
N VAL A 82 22.55 -18.02 -1.29
CA VAL A 82 23.31 -17.55 -2.45
C VAL A 82 22.72 -16.22 -2.91
N LYS A 83 23.56 -15.21 -3.13
CA LYS A 83 23.10 -13.87 -3.53
C LYS A 83 22.48 -13.91 -4.93
N TYR A 84 21.51 -13.03 -5.18
CA TYR A 84 20.89 -12.94 -6.50
C TYR A 84 21.90 -12.62 -7.60
N ASN A 85 22.83 -11.70 -7.37
CA ASN A 85 23.85 -11.35 -8.35
C ASN A 85 24.78 -12.52 -8.72
N ASP A 86 25.02 -13.47 -7.81
CA ASP A 86 25.88 -14.62 -8.08
C ASP A 86 25.20 -15.62 -9.02
N ILE A 87 23.85 -15.71 -8.98
CA ILE A 87 23.05 -16.62 -9.80
C ILE A 87 22.66 -15.98 -11.13
N PHE A 88 22.26 -14.71 -11.10
CA PHE A 88 21.71 -13.97 -12.24
C PHE A 88 22.69 -12.94 -12.79
N GLN A 89 23.96 -13.34 -12.92
CA GLN A 89 25.06 -12.45 -13.32
C GLN A 89 24.78 -11.72 -14.65
N ASN A 90 24.26 -12.44 -15.64
CA ASN A 90 23.98 -11.88 -16.97
C ASN A 90 22.85 -10.84 -16.91
N GLU A 91 21.78 -11.12 -16.16
CA GLU A 91 20.65 -10.21 -15.98
C GLU A 91 21.07 -8.95 -15.22
N PHE A 92 21.82 -9.12 -14.13
CA PHE A 92 22.36 -8.00 -13.34
C PHE A 92 23.26 -7.10 -14.18
N GLU A 93 24.17 -7.68 -14.96
CA GLU A 93 25.07 -6.93 -15.83
C GLU A 93 24.31 -6.19 -16.96
N ASN A 94 23.28 -6.81 -17.54
CA ASN A 94 22.44 -6.15 -18.53
C ASN A 94 21.67 -4.96 -17.94
N ILE A 95 21.05 -5.14 -16.77
CA ILE A 95 20.34 -4.06 -16.06
C ILE A 95 21.29 -2.92 -15.72
N LYS A 96 22.47 -3.24 -15.16
CA LYS A 96 23.52 -2.28 -14.83
C LYS A 96 23.93 -1.43 -16.04
N LYS A 97 24.20 -2.05 -17.19
CA LYS A 97 24.54 -1.34 -18.43
C LYS A 97 23.45 -0.36 -18.89
N ILE A 98 22.18 -0.70 -18.70
CA ILE A 98 21.06 0.19 -19.05
C ILE A 98 21.00 1.37 -18.08
N LEU A 99 21.16 1.10 -16.77
CA LEU A 99 21.22 2.15 -15.74
C LEU A 99 22.39 3.11 -15.96
N GLU A 100 23.57 2.62 -16.35
CA GLU A 100 24.72 3.45 -16.71
C GLU A 100 24.41 4.38 -17.89
N LYS A 101 23.80 3.84 -18.96
CA LYS A 101 23.36 4.65 -20.11
C LYS A 101 22.32 5.70 -19.72
N LEU A 102 21.38 5.35 -18.85
CA LEU A 102 20.38 6.27 -18.32
C LEU A 102 21.04 7.39 -17.52
N ASN A 103 21.91 7.03 -16.56
CA ASN A 103 22.62 7.96 -15.69
C ASN A 103 23.47 8.99 -16.45
N LEU A 104 24.10 8.56 -17.55
CA LEU A 104 24.88 9.44 -18.44
C LEU A 104 24.03 10.53 -19.10
N LYS A 105 22.75 10.26 -19.37
CA LYS A 105 21.82 11.19 -20.02
C LYS A 105 21.07 12.11 -19.05
N LEU A 106 21.11 11.82 -17.75
CA LEU A 106 20.46 12.64 -16.72
C LEU A 106 21.32 13.83 -16.31
N ASN A 107 20.68 14.95 -16.00
CA ASN A 107 21.33 16.10 -15.37
C ASN A 107 21.58 15.83 -13.89
N SER A 108 22.56 16.55 -13.30
CA SER A 108 22.85 16.46 -11.86
C SER A 108 21.58 16.78 -11.05
N SER A 109 21.11 15.81 -10.27
CA SER A 109 19.85 15.87 -9.53
C SER A 109 19.78 14.73 -8.51
N PRO A 110 18.90 14.83 -7.48
CA PRO A 110 18.65 13.71 -6.57
C PRO A 110 18.21 12.43 -7.29
N PHE A 111 17.48 12.55 -8.39
CA PHE A 111 17.08 11.42 -9.22
C PHE A 111 18.30 10.74 -9.88
N LYS A 112 19.25 11.52 -10.41
CA LYS A 112 20.52 10.97 -10.93
C LYS A 112 21.31 10.25 -9.85
N ASP A 113 21.39 10.82 -8.65
CA ASP A 113 22.08 10.19 -7.51
C ASP A 113 21.44 8.87 -7.06
N TYR A 114 20.10 8.77 -7.19
CA TYR A 114 19.36 7.53 -7.00
C TYR A 114 19.69 6.51 -8.10
N ILE A 115 19.65 6.88 -9.39
CA ILE A 115 20.07 5.97 -10.47
C ILE A 115 21.51 5.48 -10.27
N GLY A 116 22.42 6.37 -9.85
CA GLY A 116 23.79 6.01 -9.48
C GLY A 116 23.88 4.95 -8.38
N SER A 117 23.01 5.03 -7.36
CA SER A 117 22.97 4.02 -6.30
C SER A 117 22.43 2.67 -6.76
N LEU A 118 21.51 2.63 -7.74
CA LEU A 118 21.08 1.37 -8.36
C LEU A 118 22.23 0.67 -9.09
N ILE A 119 23.07 1.42 -9.83
CA ILE A 119 24.25 0.86 -10.53
C ILE A 119 25.18 0.14 -9.54
N ILE A 120 25.40 0.75 -8.36
CA ILE A 120 26.20 0.16 -7.28
C ILE A 120 25.50 -1.08 -6.73
N ALA A 121 24.20 -1.01 -6.47
CA ALA A 121 23.42 -2.11 -5.92
C ALA A 121 23.43 -3.35 -6.83
N TYR A 122 23.26 -3.18 -8.14
CA TYR A 122 23.39 -4.26 -9.13
C TYR A 122 24.84 -4.76 -9.29
N SER A 123 25.84 -4.10 -8.72
CA SER A 123 27.22 -4.60 -8.71
C SER A 123 27.54 -5.44 -7.47
N ASN A 124 26.90 -5.16 -6.33
CA ASN A 124 27.27 -5.74 -5.03
C ASN A 124 26.13 -6.46 -4.29
N ASN A 125 24.92 -6.50 -4.88
CA ASN A 125 23.71 -7.11 -4.31
C ASN A 125 23.22 -6.46 -3.01
N ASN A 126 23.52 -5.17 -2.81
CA ASN A 126 23.04 -4.38 -1.67
C ASN A 126 22.21 -3.20 -2.14
N PHE A 127 20.89 -3.30 -1.96
CA PHE A 127 19.92 -2.31 -2.43
C PHE A 127 19.52 -1.27 -1.36
N LEU A 128 20.10 -1.31 -0.17
CA LEU A 128 19.67 -0.47 0.96
C LEU A 128 19.82 1.03 0.68
N GLU A 129 20.96 1.45 0.13
CA GLU A 129 21.19 2.86 -0.22
C GLU A 129 20.29 3.33 -1.38
N ALA A 130 20.04 2.46 -2.35
CA ALA A 130 19.11 2.78 -3.44
C ALA A 130 17.68 2.95 -2.93
N TYR A 131 17.26 2.07 -2.03
CA TYR A 131 15.95 2.13 -1.39
C TYR A 131 15.79 3.41 -0.56
N LYS A 132 16.77 3.73 0.29
CA LYS A 132 16.79 4.97 1.06
C LYS A 132 16.70 6.20 0.16
N LYS A 133 17.52 6.28 -0.89
CA LYS A 133 17.50 7.41 -1.83
C LYS A 133 16.16 7.53 -2.53
N TRP A 134 15.55 6.41 -2.93
CA TRP A 134 14.22 6.39 -3.54
C TRP A 134 13.14 6.92 -2.59
N VAL A 135 13.15 6.51 -1.33
CA VAL A 135 12.25 7.04 -0.28
C VAL A 135 12.46 8.55 -0.11
N GLN A 136 13.71 9.02 -0.21
CA GLN A 136 14.07 10.42 0.02
C GLN A 136 13.90 11.34 -1.20
N LEU A 137 13.56 10.80 -2.38
CA LEU A 137 13.33 11.60 -3.59
C LEU A 137 12.27 12.68 -3.33
N PRO A 138 12.52 13.95 -3.72
CA PRO A 138 11.55 15.02 -3.54
C PRO A 138 10.18 14.68 -4.15
N SER A 139 9.08 15.10 -3.52
CA SER A 139 7.72 14.79 -4.00
C SER A 139 7.36 15.51 -5.31
N ASP A 140 8.10 16.56 -5.67
CA ASP A 140 7.87 17.40 -6.85
C ASP A 140 8.62 16.93 -8.11
N ILE A 141 9.44 15.87 -8.04
CA ILE A 141 10.00 15.27 -9.26
C ILE A 141 8.89 14.66 -10.13
N ASN A 142 9.02 14.80 -11.45
CA ASN A 142 7.99 14.36 -12.39
C ASN A 142 7.92 12.83 -12.53
N LEU A 143 9.08 12.19 -12.71
CA LEU A 143 9.19 10.74 -12.85
C LEU A 143 9.66 10.08 -11.56
N ASP A 144 9.03 8.96 -11.21
CA ASP A 144 9.48 8.06 -10.15
C ASP A 144 9.74 6.67 -10.73
N LEU A 145 10.81 6.01 -10.26
CA LEU A 145 11.24 4.71 -10.76
C LEU A 145 11.53 3.78 -9.60
N VAL A 146 10.82 2.65 -9.52
CA VAL A 146 11.24 1.48 -8.73
C VAL A 146 11.94 0.51 -9.68
N ALA A 147 13.14 0.06 -9.31
CA ALA A 147 13.97 -0.83 -10.13
C ALA A 147 14.84 -1.76 -9.27
N PHE A 148 14.33 -2.17 -8.11
CA PHE A 148 15.05 -2.94 -7.09
C PHE A 148 14.08 -3.87 -6.35
N PRO A 149 14.57 -4.83 -5.53
CA PRO A 149 13.70 -5.71 -4.76
C PRO A 149 13.10 -5.01 -3.54
N THR A 150 11.79 -5.13 -3.38
CA THR A 150 10.98 -4.37 -2.41
C THR A 150 10.26 -5.30 -1.43
N GLU A 151 9.43 -6.21 -1.94
CA GLU A 151 8.45 -6.95 -1.16
C GLU A 151 8.59 -8.48 -1.30
N PRO A 152 8.25 -9.27 -0.27
CA PRO A 152 8.45 -10.72 -0.27
C PRO A 152 7.24 -11.53 -0.76
N TYR A 153 6.19 -10.92 -1.30
CA TYR A 153 4.91 -11.62 -1.59
C TYR A 153 5.00 -12.86 -2.50
N PHE A 154 6.06 -12.99 -3.30
CA PHE A 154 6.29 -14.17 -4.15
C PHE A 154 7.13 -15.26 -3.46
N ASP A 155 7.70 -14.96 -2.30
CA ASP A 155 8.23 -15.96 -1.38
C ASP A 155 7.05 -16.59 -0.59
N THR A 156 6.43 -17.59 -1.20
CA THR A 156 5.24 -18.26 -0.65
C THR A 156 5.49 -19.12 0.59
N LYS A 157 6.75 -19.29 1.02
CA LYS A 157 7.09 -20.23 2.10
C LYS A 157 7.60 -19.54 3.36
N PHE A 158 8.49 -18.55 3.25
CA PHE A 158 9.07 -17.84 4.39
C PHE A 158 8.81 -16.33 4.37
N GLU A 159 8.21 -15.81 3.30
CA GLU A 159 7.84 -14.39 3.17
C GLU A 159 9.01 -13.43 3.53
N THR A 160 10.24 -13.79 3.15
CA THR A 160 11.46 -13.06 3.51
C THR A 160 12.28 -12.64 2.28
N MET A 161 12.33 -13.47 1.24
CA MET A 161 13.11 -13.16 0.04
C MET A 161 12.36 -12.16 -0.84
N LEU A 162 12.97 -10.99 -1.07
CA LEU A 162 12.34 -9.89 -1.79
C LEU A 162 12.35 -10.12 -3.31
N SER A 163 11.26 -9.74 -3.96
CA SER A 163 11.07 -9.76 -5.42
C SER A 163 11.43 -8.44 -6.07
N PHE A 164 12.00 -8.50 -7.27
CA PHE A 164 12.31 -7.32 -8.07
C PHE A 164 11.04 -6.66 -8.63
N GLU A 165 10.92 -5.37 -8.39
CA GLU A 165 9.91 -4.51 -9.00
C GLU A 165 10.52 -3.59 -10.05
N GLY A 166 9.78 -3.39 -11.15
CA GLY A 166 10.10 -2.44 -12.19
C GLY A 166 8.89 -1.55 -12.44
N HIS A 167 8.92 -0.29 -12.00
CA HIS A 167 7.76 0.58 -12.06
C HIS A 167 8.18 2.01 -12.39
N LEU A 168 7.98 2.42 -13.64
CA LEU A 168 8.10 3.81 -14.05
C LEU A 168 6.74 4.49 -13.88
N LYS A 169 6.75 5.61 -13.17
CA LYS A 169 5.56 6.34 -12.76
C LYS A 169 5.73 7.82 -13.09
N LEU A 170 4.60 8.48 -13.30
CA LEU A 170 4.50 9.90 -13.57
C LEU A 170 3.61 10.56 -12.53
N THR A 171 4.06 11.65 -11.92
CA THR A 171 3.22 12.44 -11.02
C THR A 171 1.98 12.93 -11.76
N THR A 172 0.80 12.60 -11.24
CA THR A 172 -0.46 13.02 -11.86
C THR A 172 -0.69 14.52 -11.69
N THR A 173 -1.14 15.19 -12.75
CA THR A 173 -1.41 16.64 -12.77
C THR A 173 -2.91 17.03 -12.67
N GLU A 174 -3.83 16.06 -12.68
CA GLU A 174 -5.29 16.26 -12.76
C GLU A 174 -6.00 16.36 -11.38
N ALA A 175 -7.32 16.18 -11.32
CA ALA A 175 -8.19 16.26 -10.12
C ALA A 175 -7.74 15.38 -8.92
N TYR A 176 -6.87 14.40 -9.18
CA TYR A 176 -6.20 13.57 -8.17
C TYR A 176 -4.98 14.25 -7.54
N SER A 177 -4.59 15.43 -8.00
CA SER A 177 -3.50 16.20 -7.40
C SER A 177 -3.88 16.50 -5.96
N LEU A 178 -3.32 15.69 -5.06
CA LEU A 178 -3.10 16.07 -3.69
C LEU A 178 -2.12 17.25 -3.76
N LYS A 179 -2.64 18.46 -4.00
CA LYS A 179 -1.84 19.66 -3.85
C LYS A 179 -1.34 19.62 -2.41
N SER A 180 -0.05 19.92 -2.20
CA SER A 180 0.53 20.03 -0.86
C SER A 180 -0.35 20.85 0.09
N SER A 181 -0.92 21.94 -0.42
CA SER A 181 -1.88 22.77 0.31
C SER A 181 -3.09 22.03 0.89
N GLU A 182 -3.50 20.89 0.32
CA GLU A 182 -4.64 20.10 0.81
C GLU A 182 -4.25 18.99 1.79
N TYR A 183 -3.15 18.26 1.56
CA TYR A 183 -2.82 17.10 2.39
C TYR A 183 -1.83 17.43 3.51
N GLU A 184 -0.94 18.41 3.32
CA GLU A 184 0.04 18.77 4.35
C GLU A 184 -0.61 19.24 5.65
N PRO A 185 -1.68 20.08 5.65
CA PRO A 185 -2.34 20.47 6.88
C PRO A 185 -2.99 19.26 7.58
N PHE A 186 -3.57 18.34 6.81
CA PHE A 186 -4.13 17.09 7.35
C PHE A 186 -3.06 16.26 8.07
N ILE A 187 -1.89 16.04 7.44
CA ILE A 187 -0.80 15.29 8.06
C ILE A 187 -0.30 16.00 9.32
N LYS A 188 -0.17 17.34 9.30
CA LYS A 188 0.24 18.13 10.47
C LYS A 188 -0.76 18.03 11.63
N ASP A 189 -2.06 18.08 11.32
CA ASP A 189 -3.14 17.92 12.30
C ASP A 189 -3.09 16.50 12.91
N LEU A 190 -2.93 15.45 12.09
CA LEU A 190 -2.80 14.07 12.54
C LEU A 190 -1.55 13.87 13.42
N LEU A 191 -0.38 14.36 13.00
CA LEU A 191 0.84 14.33 13.81
C LEU A 191 0.67 15.03 15.17
N SER A 192 -0.19 16.04 15.23
CA SER A 192 -0.49 16.76 16.47
C SER A 192 -1.51 16.05 17.36
N SER A 193 -2.37 15.19 16.78
CA SER A 193 -3.39 14.44 17.51
C SER A 193 -2.86 13.13 18.11
N ILE A 194 -1.77 12.57 17.57
CA ILE A 194 -1.18 11.33 18.08
C ILE A 194 -0.61 11.55 19.50
N PRO A 195 -1.01 10.74 20.49
CA PRO A 195 -0.47 10.82 21.84
C PRO A 195 1.05 10.65 21.84
N LYS A 196 1.77 11.71 22.23
CA LYS A 196 3.23 11.70 22.39
C LYS A 196 3.63 10.95 23.66
N VAL A 197 3.49 9.63 23.66
CA VAL A 197 3.99 8.78 24.75
C VAL A 197 5.45 8.45 24.44
N SER A 198 6.36 9.13 25.16
CA SER A 198 7.78 9.25 24.80
C SER A 198 8.58 7.95 24.75
N GLU A 199 8.11 6.88 25.39
CA GLU A 199 8.85 5.61 25.47
C GLU A 199 8.55 4.63 24.32
N VAL A 200 7.41 4.79 23.66
CA VAL A 200 6.90 3.83 22.65
C VAL A 200 6.72 4.42 21.25
N HIS A 201 6.71 5.75 21.10
CA HIS A 201 6.35 6.42 19.84
C HIS A 201 7.56 6.71 18.92
N TYR A 202 7.37 6.56 17.62
CA TYR A 202 8.33 6.93 16.56
C TYR A 202 8.08 8.39 16.15
N SER A 203 9.03 9.30 16.42
CA SER A 203 8.87 10.73 16.08
C SER A 203 9.21 10.98 14.62
N LEU A 204 8.24 10.79 13.72
CA LEU A 204 8.40 11.17 12.32
C LEU A 204 8.28 12.70 12.18
N ASN A 205 9.24 13.32 11.49
CA ASN A 205 9.11 14.73 11.12
C ASN A 205 8.21 14.82 9.87
N PHE A 206 7.24 15.73 9.90
CA PHE A 206 6.39 16.07 8.78
C PHE A 206 7.18 16.25 7.47
N ASP A 207 8.34 16.94 7.52
CA ASP A 207 9.19 17.21 6.34
C ASP A 207 9.78 15.95 5.68
N THR A 208 9.64 14.80 6.34
CA THR A 208 10.13 13.50 5.85
C THR A 208 9.02 12.63 5.27
N ILE A 209 7.77 13.09 5.27
CA ILE A 209 6.62 12.39 4.67
C ILE A 209 6.42 12.91 3.25
N ARG A 210 6.43 12.00 2.27
CA ARG A 210 6.33 12.32 0.85
C ARG A 210 5.16 11.56 0.25
N ALA A 211 4.02 12.23 0.10
CA ALA A 211 2.85 11.66 -0.55
C ALA A 211 2.79 12.05 -2.03
N ARG A 212 2.51 11.07 -2.89
CA ARG A 212 2.44 11.24 -4.34
C ARG A 212 1.24 10.47 -4.90
N VAL A 213 0.57 11.07 -5.87
CA VAL A 213 -0.41 10.36 -6.71
C VAL A 213 0.19 10.25 -8.10
N GLU A 214 0.24 9.02 -8.60
CA GLU A 214 1.05 8.70 -9.76
C GLU A 214 0.28 7.83 -10.75
N ASP A 215 0.49 8.12 -12.04
CA ASP A 215 0.08 7.27 -13.14
C ASP A 215 1.17 6.24 -13.45
N SER A 216 0.75 4.99 -13.69
CA SER A 216 1.66 3.90 -14.04
C SER A 216 2.00 3.91 -15.54
N LEU A 217 3.21 4.34 -15.89
CA LEU A 217 3.67 4.41 -17.28
C LEU A 217 4.13 3.05 -17.78
N ILE A 218 5.05 2.41 -17.06
CA ILE A 218 5.61 1.11 -17.42
C ILE A 218 5.72 0.28 -16.15
N MET A 219 5.23 -0.95 -16.19
CA MET A 219 5.31 -1.89 -15.08
C MET A 219 6.00 -3.17 -15.54
N GLY A 220 6.75 -3.80 -14.67
CA GLY A 220 7.33 -5.11 -14.87
C GLY A 220 7.94 -5.66 -13.60
N GLY A 221 8.53 -6.85 -13.69
CA GLY A 221 8.87 -7.61 -12.48
C GLY A 221 7.60 -7.95 -11.69
N ALA A 222 7.68 -7.95 -10.37
CA ALA A 222 6.56 -8.29 -9.49
C ALA A 222 5.37 -7.32 -9.60
N THR A 223 5.61 -6.06 -10.01
CA THR A 223 4.64 -4.96 -9.97
C THR A 223 3.26 -5.28 -10.56
N PRO A 224 3.11 -5.85 -11.77
CA PRO A 224 1.77 -6.12 -12.32
C PRO A 224 0.99 -7.20 -11.55
N GLY A 225 1.69 -8.11 -10.86
CA GLY A 225 1.08 -9.15 -10.05
C GLY A 225 0.65 -8.69 -8.65
N LEU A 226 1.24 -7.61 -8.14
CA LEU A 226 0.94 -7.07 -6.80
C LEU A 226 -0.42 -6.37 -6.75
N GLY A 227 -0.84 -5.74 -7.84
CA GLY A 227 -2.18 -5.13 -7.94
C GLY A 227 -2.44 -3.98 -6.95
N PHE A 228 -1.40 -3.39 -6.38
CA PHE A 228 -1.54 -2.32 -5.40
C PHE A 228 -2.21 -1.08 -5.99
N ILE A 229 -3.09 -0.48 -5.19
CA ILE A 229 -3.66 0.86 -5.45
C ILE A 229 -2.92 1.95 -4.69
N ALA A 230 -2.22 1.59 -3.62
CA ALA A 230 -1.31 2.45 -2.88
C ALA A 230 -0.24 1.61 -2.16
N GLN A 231 0.84 2.27 -1.76
CA GLN A 231 1.90 1.72 -0.92
C GLN A 231 2.48 2.82 -0.03
N ASN A 232 2.85 2.48 1.21
CA ASN A 232 3.71 3.27 2.08
C ASN A 232 5.01 2.52 2.37
N LEU A 233 6.16 3.16 2.17
CA LEU A 233 7.47 2.56 2.42
C LEU A 233 8.42 3.56 3.09
N PRO A 234 9.33 3.10 3.97
CA PRO A 234 9.64 1.70 4.28
C PRO A 234 8.75 1.07 5.35
N ASN A 235 8.71 -0.27 5.36
CA ASN A 235 7.96 -1.05 6.36
C ASN A 235 8.66 -1.03 7.73
N GLU A 236 9.99 -1.03 7.73
CA GLU A 236 10.81 -1.09 8.95
C GLU A 236 10.81 0.23 9.72
N ARG A 237 10.41 0.14 11.00
CA ARG A 237 10.24 1.32 11.87
C ARG A 237 11.53 2.10 12.12
N GLU A 238 12.67 1.42 12.12
CA GLU A 238 14.00 2.06 12.23
C GLU A 238 14.32 2.94 11.01
N PHE A 239 13.87 2.55 9.82
CA PHE A 239 14.05 3.31 8.60
C PHE A 239 13.05 4.45 8.50
N ILE A 240 11.79 4.25 8.93
CA ILE A 240 10.77 5.30 8.98
C ILE A 240 11.31 6.54 9.70
N ASN A 241 11.87 6.39 10.91
CA ASN A 241 12.42 7.51 11.67
C ASN A 241 13.58 8.23 10.99
N SER A 242 14.44 7.50 10.28
CA SER A 242 15.72 8.04 9.79
C SER A 242 15.66 8.48 8.33
N TRP A 243 14.80 7.88 7.52
CA TRP A 243 14.68 8.14 6.08
C TRP A 243 13.43 8.96 5.76
N GLY A 244 12.41 8.87 6.61
CA GLY A 244 11.07 9.32 6.29
C GLY A 244 10.23 8.22 5.68
N VAL A 245 9.08 8.61 5.14
CA VAL A 245 8.13 7.72 4.47
C VAL A 245 7.75 8.29 3.12
N LYS A 246 7.65 7.40 2.14
CA LYS A 246 7.10 7.69 0.82
C LYS A 246 5.79 6.93 0.65
N ILE A 247 4.73 7.67 0.37
CA ILE A 247 3.37 7.17 0.12
C ILE A 247 3.07 7.40 -1.36
N CYS A 248 2.79 6.33 -2.09
CA CYS A 248 2.46 6.36 -3.50
C CYS A 248 1.03 5.85 -3.68
N ILE A 249 0.15 6.65 -4.29
CA ILE A 249 -1.18 6.23 -4.73
C ILE A 249 -1.15 6.04 -6.25
N TYR A 250 -1.54 4.87 -6.73
CA TYR A 250 -1.47 4.49 -8.14
C TYR A 250 -2.80 4.74 -8.83
N LYS A 251 -2.94 5.91 -9.45
CA LYS A 251 -4.18 6.39 -10.07
C LYS A 251 -4.75 5.37 -11.06
N SER A 252 -3.92 4.80 -11.93
CA SER A 252 -4.39 3.93 -13.01
C SER A 252 -5.07 2.65 -12.46
N GLN A 253 -4.50 2.08 -11.41
CA GLN A 253 -5.01 0.90 -10.70
C GLN A 253 -6.24 1.28 -9.86
N LEU A 254 -6.16 2.41 -9.17
CA LEU A 254 -7.24 2.95 -8.35
C LEU A 254 -8.49 3.22 -9.21
N ASP A 255 -8.34 3.87 -10.35
CA ASP A 255 -9.42 4.15 -11.30
C ASP A 255 -10.09 2.86 -11.76
N ALA A 256 -9.29 1.84 -12.11
CA ALA A 256 -9.82 0.55 -12.51
C ALA A 256 -10.66 -0.10 -11.39
N GLN A 257 -10.20 -0.02 -10.15
CA GLN A 257 -10.91 -0.60 -9.01
C GLN A 257 -12.17 0.19 -8.65
N ILE A 258 -12.11 1.52 -8.64
CA ILE A 258 -13.27 2.38 -8.39
C ILE A 258 -14.36 2.11 -9.43
N ASN A 259 -14.00 2.10 -10.71
CA ASN A 259 -14.97 1.94 -11.80
C ASN A 259 -15.60 0.54 -11.87
N LYS A 260 -14.85 -0.51 -11.53
CA LYS A 260 -15.31 -1.90 -11.67
C LYS A 260 -15.93 -2.49 -10.41
N GLU A 261 -15.49 -2.05 -9.23
CA GLU A 261 -15.84 -2.66 -7.96
C GLU A 261 -16.61 -1.67 -7.08
N HIS A 262 -15.96 -0.58 -6.68
CA HIS A 262 -16.47 0.26 -5.59
C HIS A 262 -17.65 1.16 -5.97
N PHE A 263 -17.57 1.88 -7.09
CA PHE A 263 -18.65 2.78 -7.51
C PHE A 263 -19.93 2.01 -7.94
N PRO A 264 -19.85 0.88 -8.66
CA PRO A 264 -21.03 0.05 -8.92
C PRO A 264 -21.71 -0.46 -7.64
N VAL A 265 -20.94 -0.85 -6.61
CA VAL A 265 -21.48 -1.23 -5.29
C VAL A 265 -22.22 -0.05 -4.66
N TYR A 266 -21.65 1.16 -4.68
CA TYR A 266 -22.32 2.36 -4.22
C TYR A 266 -23.68 2.57 -4.90
N LYS A 267 -23.71 2.53 -6.24
CA LYS A 267 -24.94 2.72 -7.02
C LYS A 267 -25.97 1.61 -6.76
N LYS A 268 -25.53 0.38 -6.51
CA LYS A 268 -26.42 -0.78 -6.34
C LYS A 268 -26.99 -0.91 -4.93
N TYR A 269 -26.21 -0.69 -3.87
CA TYR A 269 -26.62 -1.08 -2.52
C TYR A 269 -27.08 0.09 -1.64
N PHE A 270 -26.81 1.34 -2.03
CA PHE A 270 -27.12 2.50 -1.20
C PHE A 270 -28.41 3.19 -1.63
N LEU A 271 -29.12 3.76 -0.66
CA LEU A 271 -30.31 4.59 -0.87
C LEU A 271 -29.88 5.98 -1.39
N ASN A 272 -30.55 6.48 -2.43
CA ASN A 272 -30.27 7.78 -3.06
C ASN A 272 -28.77 7.99 -3.38
N PRO A 273 -28.14 7.12 -4.19
CA PRO A 273 -26.71 7.20 -4.45
C PRO A 273 -26.42 8.35 -5.45
N ASP A 274 -26.40 9.59 -4.95
CA ASP A 274 -26.42 10.82 -5.75
C ASP A 274 -25.05 11.38 -6.14
N LEU A 275 -23.98 10.92 -5.49
CA LEU A 275 -22.60 11.22 -5.91
C LEU A 275 -22.37 10.74 -7.35
N ASP A 276 -21.81 11.63 -8.16
CA ASP A 276 -21.19 11.25 -9.42
C ASP A 276 -19.84 10.55 -9.19
N LEU A 277 -19.27 10.01 -10.27
CA LEU A 277 -18.02 9.27 -10.21
C LEU A 277 -16.86 10.15 -9.71
N GLU A 278 -16.83 11.43 -10.08
CA GLU A 278 -15.77 12.36 -9.66
C GLU A 278 -15.83 12.62 -8.16
N SER A 279 -17.00 12.92 -7.60
CA SER A 279 -17.21 13.14 -6.17
C SER A 279 -16.94 11.87 -5.36
N TYR A 280 -17.39 10.71 -5.85
CA TYR A 280 -17.10 9.42 -5.22
C TYR A 280 -15.58 9.16 -5.16
N THR A 281 -14.91 9.37 -6.28
CA THR A 281 -13.46 9.20 -6.42
C THR A 281 -12.72 10.15 -5.49
N TYR A 282 -13.14 11.42 -5.44
CA TYR A 282 -12.59 12.41 -4.51
C TYR A 282 -12.61 11.84 -3.08
N GLY A 283 -13.78 11.39 -2.61
CA GLY A 283 -13.94 10.81 -1.28
C GLY A 283 -13.05 9.58 -1.06
N PHE A 284 -13.02 8.66 -2.02
CA PHE A 284 -12.26 7.41 -1.92
C PHE A 284 -10.74 7.65 -1.83
N VAL A 285 -10.20 8.58 -2.63
CA VAL A 285 -8.77 8.96 -2.57
C VAL A 285 -8.39 9.48 -1.19
N ARG A 286 -9.27 10.23 -0.51
CA ARG A 286 -9.02 10.76 0.84
C ARG A 286 -9.08 9.66 1.90
N VAL A 287 -10.00 8.70 1.77
CA VAL A 287 -10.01 7.49 2.60
C VAL A 287 -8.67 6.77 2.49
N LEU A 288 -8.21 6.50 1.27
CA LEU A 288 -6.97 5.79 1.00
C LEU A 288 -5.74 6.56 1.51
N LEU A 289 -5.65 7.87 1.26
CA LEU A 289 -4.54 8.66 1.79
C LEU A 289 -4.55 8.69 3.32
N GLY A 290 -5.73 8.84 3.93
CA GLY A 290 -5.89 8.80 5.38
C GLY A 290 -5.37 7.50 5.97
N HIS A 291 -5.69 6.37 5.34
CA HIS A 291 -5.18 5.05 5.71
C HIS A 291 -3.64 5.01 5.68
N GLU A 292 -3.04 5.28 4.52
CA GLU A 292 -1.59 5.14 4.31
C GLU A 292 -0.77 6.05 5.22
N VAL A 293 -1.23 7.29 5.42
CA VAL A 293 -0.57 8.24 6.34
C VAL A 293 -0.68 7.74 7.78
N THR A 294 -1.87 7.29 8.20
CA THR A 294 -2.09 6.84 9.57
C THR A 294 -1.29 5.57 9.87
N GLU A 295 -1.27 4.62 8.94
CA GLU A 295 -0.48 3.40 9.06
C GLU A 295 1.01 3.73 9.26
N SER A 296 1.51 4.72 8.53
CA SER A 296 2.90 5.18 8.61
C SER A 296 3.25 5.82 9.95
N LEU A 297 2.29 6.51 10.57
CA LEU A 297 2.50 7.33 11.77
C LEU A 297 2.17 6.62 13.08
N MET A 298 1.15 5.78 13.09
CA MET A 298 0.63 5.13 14.30
C MET A 298 1.26 3.76 14.50
N LYS A 299 2.58 3.72 14.73
CA LYS A 299 3.32 2.50 15.08
C LYS A 299 3.95 2.67 16.47
N TYR A 300 3.86 1.65 17.34
CA TYR A 300 4.41 1.69 18.70
C TYR A 300 5.37 0.53 18.93
N ARG A 301 6.54 0.76 19.53
CA ARG A 301 7.62 -0.24 19.63
C ARG A 301 7.21 -1.66 20.04
N ASP A 302 6.19 -1.82 20.89
CA ASP A 302 5.76 -3.07 21.50
C ASP A 302 4.38 -3.58 21.02
N ASP A 303 3.72 -2.90 20.09
CA ASP A 303 2.36 -3.24 19.63
C ASP A 303 2.26 -4.66 19.03
N GLU A 304 3.21 -5.06 18.20
CA GLU A 304 3.32 -6.40 17.60
C GLU A 304 3.44 -7.47 18.68
N ASP A 305 4.27 -7.24 19.70
CA ASP A 305 4.49 -8.17 20.81
C ASP A 305 3.26 -8.28 21.73
N ARG A 306 2.58 -7.16 21.99
CA ARG A 306 1.37 -7.11 22.82
C ARG A 306 0.14 -7.71 22.14
N LEU A 307 -0.09 -7.34 20.88
CA LEU A 307 -1.29 -7.72 20.11
C LEU A 307 -1.13 -9.08 19.41
N LYS A 308 0.10 -9.53 19.16
CA LYS A 308 0.43 -10.84 18.59
C LYS A 308 -0.34 -11.08 17.29
N SER A 309 -1.04 -12.22 17.19
CA SER A 309 -1.85 -12.59 16.01
C SER A 309 -3.02 -11.63 15.71
N LYS A 310 -3.28 -10.62 16.54
CA LYS A 310 -4.30 -9.58 16.30
C LYS A 310 -3.71 -8.26 15.84
N TYR A 311 -2.39 -8.11 15.83
CA TYR A 311 -1.72 -6.86 15.47
C TYR A 311 -2.20 -6.32 14.12
N LEU A 312 -2.15 -7.14 13.06
CA LEU A 312 -2.53 -6.71 11.72
C LEU A 312 -3.99 -6.22 11.69
N SER A 313 -4.96 -6.99 12.19
CA SER A 313 -6.37 -6.54 12.20
C SER A 313 -6.60 -5.24 12.98
N VAL A 314 -5.92 -5.05 14.11
CA VAL A 314 -6.02 -3.79 14.90
C VAL A 314 -5.38 -2.63 14.14
N ARG A 315 -4.18 -2.83 13.60
CA ARG A 315 -3.43 -1.83 12.83
C ARG A 315 -4.26 -1.33 11.65
N GLU A 316 -4.77 -2.24 10.84
CA GLU A 316 -5.53 -1.94 9.62
C GLU A 316 -6.81 -1.15 9.93
N LEU A 317 -7.61 -1.65 10.88
CA LEU A 317 -8.82 -0.95 11.29
C LEU A 317 -8.50 0.42 11.90
N ASN A 318 -7.41 0.55 12.66
CA ASN A 318 -6.99 1.86 13.19
C ASN A 318 -6.59 2.82 12.05
N SER A 319 -5.77 2.37 11.10
CA SER A 319 -5.36 3.16 9.94
C SER A 319 -6.55 3.71 9.17
N ASP A 320 -7.53 2.87 8.87
CA ASP A 320 -8.76 3.28 8.18
C ASP A 320 -9.55 4.32 8.99
N ILE A 321 -9.88 3.99 10.24
CA ILE A 321 -10.83 4.79 11.04
C ILE A 321 -10.20 6.10 11.49
N THR A 322 -8.97 6.07 12.01
CA THR A 322 -8.29 7.26 12.50
C THR A 322 -7.86 8.15 11.35
N GLY A 323 -7.42 7.58 10.23
CA GLY A 323 -7.17 8.33 9.00
C GLY A 323 -8.42 9.05 8.51
N LEU A 324 -9.55 8.34 8.43
CA LEU A 324 -10.84 8.90 8.03
C LEU A 324 -11.33 10.00 8.99
N GLU A 325 -11.27 9.77 10.31
CA GLU A 325 -11.67 10.78 11.31
C GLU A 325 -10.87 12.06 11.14
N ASN A 326 -9.53 11.97 11.09
CA ASN A 326 -8.67 13.14 10.94
C ASN A 326 -8.95 13.87 9.61
N TYR A 327 -9.22 13.13 8.54
CA TYR A 327 -9.61 13.73 7.26
C TYR A 327 -10.96 14.46 7.35
N ILE A 328 -11.96 13.89 8.02
CA ILE A 328 -13.26 14.55 8.27
C ILE A 328 -13.05 15.83 9.07
N LEU A 329 -12.28 15.80 10.16
CA LEU A 329 -11.98 16.97 10.98
C LEU A 329 -11.28 18.08 10.19
N TYR A 330 -10.36 17.70 9.30
CA TYR A 330 -9.72 18.62 8.37
C TYR A 330 -10.74 19.23 7.38
N MET A 331 -11.57 18.41 6.74
CA MET A 331 -12.56 18.86 5.75
C MET A 331 -13.62 19.79 6.36
N LEU A 332 -13.99 19.61 7.62
CA LEU A 332 -14.92 20.50 8.33
C LEU A 332 -14.41 21.96 8.42
N LYS A 333 -13.11 22.19 8.24
CA LYS A 333 -12.49 23.52 8.17
C LYS A 333 -12.47 24.12 6.75
N SER A 334 -12.87 23.34 5.74
CA SER A 334 -12.75 23.69 4.31
C SER A 334 -14.06 24.20 3.70
N ILE A 335 -13.95 24.88 2.54
CA ILE A 335 -15.12 25.23 1.73
C ILE A 335 -15.78 23.94 1.21
N ASN A 336 -17.11 23.92 1.14
CA ASN A 336 -17.91 22.75 0.76
C ASN A 336 -17.72 21.54 1.69
N ALA A 337 -17.48 21.78 2.97
CA ALA A 337 -17.29 20.75 3.99
C ALA A 337 -18.38 19.65 3.96
N GLU A 338 -19.65 20.04 3.84
CA GLU A 338 -20.77 19.08 3.84
C GLU A 338 -20.69 18.09 2.68
N GLU A 339 -20.48 18.58 1.45
CA GLU A 339 -20.37 17.76 0.24
C GLU A 339 -19.14 16.83 0.31
N ARG A 340 -18.00 17.36 0.76
CA ARG A 340 -16.73 16.60 0.86
C ARG A 340 -16.79 15.52 1.94
N VAL A 341 -17.36 15.83 3.10
CA VAL A 341 -17.57 14.87 4.20
C VAL A 341 -18.55 13.79 3.77
N LYS A 342 -19.67 14.16 3.13
CA LYS A 342 -20.62 13.22 2.56
C LYS A 342 -19.95 12.28 1.56
N ALA A 343 -19.22 12.83 0.59
CA ALA A 343 -18.52 12.04 -0.42
C ALA A 343 -17.55 11.04 0.22
N THR A 344 -16.76 11.47 1.19
CA THR A 344 -15.76 10.62 1.87
C THR A 344 -16.42 9.51 2.68
N ILE A 345 -17.46 9.81 3.47
CA ILE A 345 -18.17 8.80 4.27
C ILE A 345 -18.90 7.79 3.36
N HIS A 346 -19.56 8.26 2.30
CA HIS A 346 -20.24 7.37 1.35
C HIS A 346 -19.24 6.44 0.65
N SER A 347 -18.10 6.97 0.20
CA SER A 347 -17.04 6.17 -0.43
C SER A 347 -16.40 5.17 0.53
N TYR A 348 -16.21 5.54 1.81
CA TYR A 348 -15.73 4.62 2.84
C TYR A 348 -16.71 3.49 3.10
N VAL A 349 -17.98 3.79 3.41
CA VAL A 349 -18.97 2.73 3.72
C VAL A 349 -19.18 1.81 2.52
N SER A 350 -19.16 2.37 1.30
CA SER A 350 -19.20 1.59 0.06
C SER A 350 -17.98 0.68 -0.10
N SER A 351 -16.77 1.16 0.24
CA SER A 351 -15.55 0.35 0.15
C SER A 351 -15.56 -0.82 1.14
N LEU A 352 -16.13 -0.67 2.34
CA LEU A 352 -16.31 -1.77 3.29
C LEU A 352 -17.12 -2.91 2.68
N LEU A 353 -18.29 -2.59 2.10
CA LEU A 353 -19.17 -3.57 1.48
C LEU A 353 -18.56 -4.18 0.22
N SER A 354 -17.94 -3.36 -0.62
CA SER A 354 -17.26 -3.79 -1.85
C SER A 354 -16.13 -4.79 -1.54
N SER A 355 -15.30 -4.48 -0.54
CA SER A 355 -14.22 -5.38 -0.08
C SER A 355 -14.77 -6.69 0.48
N TYR A 356 -15.87 -6.65 1.24
CA TYR A 356 -16.57 -7.86 1.69
C TYR A 356 -17.06 -8.71 0.51
N ILE A 357 -17.77 -8.12 -0.46
CA ILE A 357 -18.24 -8.83 -1.67
C ILE A 357 -17.07 -9.44 -2.45
N GLY A 358 -16.00 -8.68 -2.64
CA GLY A 358 -14.78 -9.15 -3.30
C GLY A 358 -14.17 -10.36 -2.60
N SER A 359 -14.20 -10.38 -1.26
CA SER A 359 -13.72 -11.50 -0.46
C SER A 359 -14.51 -12.80 -0.63
N LEU A 360 -15.81 -12.72 -0.94
CA LEU A 360 -16.63 -13.92 -1.21
C LEU A 360 -16.18 -14.67 -2.47
N SER A 361 -15.58 -13.95 -3.42
CA SER A 361 -15.10 -14.50 -4.69
C SER A 361 -13.62 -14.91 -4.68
N LYS A 362 -12.86 -14.43 -3.70
CA LYS A 362 -11.40 -14.59 -3.63
C LYS A 362 -11.05 -15.42 -2.38
N SER A 363 -10.36 -16.54 -2.56
CA SER A 363 -9.81 -17.36 -1.47
C SER A 363 -8.60 -16.67 -0.80
N VAL A 364 -8.76 -15.44 -0.33
CA VAL A 364 -7.67 -14.58 0.19
C VAL A 364 -7.80 -14.42 1.69
N ASN A 365 -6.66 -14.50 2.38
CA ASN A 365 -6.49 -14.39 3.82
C ASN A 365 -7.12 -13.09 4.37
N THR A 366 -7.81 -13.21 5.52
CA THR A 366 -9.05 -12.48 5.86
C THR A 366 -8.88 -11.40 6.94
N GLN A 367 -7.65 -10.99 7.25
CA GLN A 367 -7.40 -10.13 8.43
C GLN A 367 -7.81 -8.66 8.25
N HIS A 368 -7.63 -8.07 7.06
CA HIS A 368 -8.14 -6.73 6.73
C HIS A 368 -9.67 -6.73 6.64
N ILE A 369 -10.24 -7.78 6.04
CA ILE A 369 -11.70 -7.95 5.89
C ILE A 369 -12.40 -8.00 7.25
N ASN A 370 -11.79 -8.61 8.26
CA ASN A 370 -12.31 -8.59 9.63
C ASN A 370 -12.47 -7.16 10.18
N GLY A 371 -11.51 -6.28 9.92
CA GLY A 371 -11.62 -4.86 10.26
C GLY A 371 -12.80 -4.20 9.54
N TYR A 372 -12.97 -4.46 8.25
CA TYR A 372 -14.09 -3.91 7.48
C TYR A 372 -15.46 -4.40 7.93
N ILE A 373 -15.58 -5.70 8.22
CA ILE A 373 -16.81 -6.29 8.78
C ILE A 373 -17.13 -5.63 10.12
N TYR A 374 -16.11 -5.50 10.99
CA TYR A 374 -16.25 -4.87 12.29
C TYR A 374 -16.76 -3.43 12.15
N ALA A 375 -16.10 -2.61 11.32
CA ALA A 375 -16.48 -1.20 11.13
C ALA A 375 -17.91 -1.07 10.62
N PHE A 376 -18.30 -1.90 9.64
CA PHE A 376 -19.66 -1.87 9.08
C PHE A 376 -20.72 -2.21 10.14
N ASN A 377 -20.50 -3.27 10.91
CA ASN A 377 -21.41 -3.70 11.98
C ASN A 377 -21.49 -2.66 13.11
N TYR A 378 -20.36 -2.08 13.50
CA TYR A 378 -20.31 -1.00 14.49
C TYR A 378 -21.17 0.21 14.05
N LEU A 379 -21.09 0.60 12.78
CA LEU A 379 -21.89 1.69 12.23
C LEU A 379 -23.39 1.36 12.18
N LEU A 380 -23.77 0.10 11.93
CA LEU A 380 -25.17 -0.34 12.04
C LEU A 380 -25.67 -0.27 13.49
N ASP A 381 -24.89 -0.76 14.44
CA ASP A 381 -25.29 -0.81 15.86
C ASP A 381 -25.37 0.62 16.46
N ALA A 382 -24.52 1.53 15.98
CA ALA A 382 -24.60 2.96 16.27
C ALA A 382 -25.77 3.70 15.57
N LYS A 383 -26.57 3.00 14.75
CA LYS A 383 -27.64 3.57 13.89
C LYS A 383 -27.14 4.64 12.92
N ALA A 384 -25.85 4.62 12.62
CA ALA A 384 -25.24 5.48 11.60
C ALA A 384 -25.52 4.95 10.19
N LEU A 385 -25.69 3.62 10.08
CA LEU A 385 -26.24 2.94 8.92
C LEU A 385 -27.60 2.34 9.29
N THR A 386 -28.57 2.42 8.39
CA THR A 386 -29.84 1.70 8.52
C THR A 386 -30.16 0.95 7.24
N LEU A 387 -30.85 -0.20 7.38
CA LEU A 387 -31.37 -0.96 6.25
C LEU A 387 -32.85 -0.62 6.06
N GLU A 388 -33.18 -0.11 4.88
CA GLU A 388 -34.56 0.22 4.49
C GLU A 388 -35.31 -1.03 3.98
N PRO A 389 -36.66 -0.99 3.82
CA PRO A 389 -37.48 -2.16 3.48
C PRO A 389 -37.06 -2.96 2.24
N GLU A 390 -36.32 -2.37 1.30
CA GLU A 390 -35.76 -3.03 0.10
C GLU A 390 -34.30 -3.49 0.27
N GLY A 391 -33.77 -3.49 1.50
CA GLY A 391 -32.39 -3.88 1.81
C GLY A 391 -31.34 -2.83 1.45
N LYS A 392 -31.76 -1.64 0.99
CA LYS A 392 -30.87 -0.52 0.67
C LYS A 392 -30.26 0.08 1.95
N ILE A 393 -28.98 0.42 1.87
CA ILE A 393 -28.24 1.06 2.96
C ILE A 393 -28.48 2.56 2.92
N LYS A 394 -29.02 3.11 4.00
CA LYS A 394 -29.09 4.56 4.23
C LYS A 394 -27.97 4.97 5.18
N ILE A 395 -27.30 6.06 4.85
CA ILE A 395 -26.20 6.65 5.63
C ILE A 395 -26.71 7.92 6.30
N ASP A 396 -26.59 8.01 7.63
CA ASP A 396 -26.63 9.27 8.35
C ASP A 396 -25.20 9.81 8.52
N VAL A 397 -24.84 10.80 7.71
CA VAL A 397 -23.49 11.39 7.66
C VAL A 397 -23.04 11.91 9.03
N ARG A 398 -23.94 12.51 9.81
CA ARG A 398 -23.58 13.07 11.13
C ARG A 398 -23.38 11.97 12.16
N ALA A 399 -24.27 10.99 12.18
CA ALA A 399 -24.13 9.83 13.06
C ALA A 399 -22.87 9.02 12.71
N CYS A 400 -22.56 8.84 11.42
CA CYS A 400 -21.32 8.23 10.94
C CYS A 400 -20.09 8.97 11.47
N SER A 401 -20.00 10.29 11.27
CA SER A 401 -18.87 11.09 11.78
C SER A 401 -18.65 10.90 13.28
N LYS A 402 -19.73 10.86 14.07
CA LYS A 402 -19.65 10.62 15.52
C LYS A 402 -19.17 9.20 15.83
N ALA A 403 -19.78 8.20 15.21
CA ALA A 403 -19.42 6.79 15.43
C ALA A 403 -17.96 6.49 15.04
N LEU A 404 -17.49 7.06 13.93
CA LEU A 404 -16.11 6.95 13.48
C LEU A 404 -15.13 7.61 14.47
N SER A 405 -15.48 8.77 15.03
CA SER A 405 -14.67 9.41 16.08
C SER A 405 -14.57 8.56 17.35
N ASP A 406 -15.68 7.96 17.77
CA ASP A 406 -15.69 7.08 18.93
C ASP A 406 -14.87 5.81 18.66
N LEU A 407 -15.01 5.21 17.47
CA LEU A 407 -14.25 4.04 17.05
C LEU A 407 -12.74 4.34 16.92
N SER A 408 -12.37 5.51 16.40
CA SER A 408 -10.97 5.97 16.29
C SER A 408 -10.28 6.01 17.66
N LYS A 409 -10.96 6.51 18.69
CA LYS A 409 -10.44 6.53 20.07
C LYS A 409 -10.23 5.12 20.60
N ILE A 410 -11.15 4.19 20.31
CA ILE A 410 -11.05 2.81 20.77
C ILE A 410 -9.86 2.11 20.10
N THR A 411 -9.78 2.16 18.77
CA THR A 411 -8.72 1.48 18.00
C THR A 411 -7.35 2.08 18.28
N SER A 412 -7.27 3.41 18.45
CA SER A 412 -6.02 4.09 18.84
C SER A 412 -5.54 3.64 20.23
N ASN A 413 -6.46 3.45 21.18
CA ASN A 413 -6.11 2.95 22.51
C ASN A 413 -5.67 1.48 22.47
N LEU A 414 -6.32 0.64 21.66
CA LEU A 414 -5.90 -0.75 21.47
C LEU A 414 -4.48 -0.83 20.90
N LEU A 415 -4.18 0.00 19.90
CA LEU A 415 -2.85 0.03 19.31
C LEU A 415 -1.79 0.54 20.30
N LEU A 416 -2.10 1.63 21.02
CA LEU A 416 -1.21 2.25 22.00
C LEU A 416 -0.87 1.35 23.19
N LYS A 417 -1.84 0.58 23.72
CA LYS A 417 -1.65 -0.15 24.99
C LYS A 417 -2.45 -1.45 25.16
N GLY A 418 -3.28 -1.83 24.19
CA GLY A 418 -4.11 -3.02 24.27
C GLY A 418 -3.31 -4.33 24.21
N THR A 419 -3.88 -5.41 24.72
CA THR A 419 -3.31 -6.75 24.61
C THR A 419 -4.05 -7.57 23.55
N LYS A 420 -3.51 -8.73 23.18
CA LYS A 420 -4.25 -9.71 22.37
C LYS A 420 -5.65 -10.00 22.94
N ALA A 421 -5.79 -10.10 24.27
CA ALA A 421 -7.07 -10.39 24.92
C ALA A 421 -8.07 -9.24 24.76
N ASP A 422 -7.62 -7.99 24.89
CA ASP A 422 -8.46 -6.81 24.65
C ASP A 422 -8.92 -6.75 23.19
N ALA A 423 -8.03 -7.08 22.24
CA ALA A 423 -8.36 -7.16 20.83
C ALA A 423 -9.32 -8.31 20.50
N ASP A 424 -9.16 -9.49 21.12
CA ASP A 424 -10.08 -10.62 20.98
C ASP A 424 -11.50 -10.26 21.47
N LEU A 425 -11.60 -9.60 22.62
CA LEU A 425 -12.88 -9.11 23.16
C LEU A 425 -13.52 -8.09 22.21
N PHE A 426 -12.75 -7.06 21.82
CA PHE A 426 -13.19 -6.03 20.90
C PHE A 426 -13.73 -6.64 19.60
N PHE A 427 -12.95 -7.44 18.88
CA PHE A 427 -13.40 -8.03 17.62
C PHE A 427 -14.55 -9.03 17.79
N GLY A 428 -14.60 -9.76 18.91
CA GLY A 428 -15.64 -10.77 19.16
C GLY A 428 -17.06 -10.23 19.12
N GLU A 429 -17.27 -8.94 19.40
CA GLU A 429 -18.60 -8.31 19.48
C GLU A 429 -19.21 -8.04 18.09
N HIS A 430 -18.42 -7.87 17.03
CA HIS A 430 -18.91 -7.36 15.74
C HIS A 430 -18.35 -8.05 14.49
N LEU A 431 -17.83 -9.29 14.59
CA LEU A 431 -17.38 -10.07 13.42
C LEU A 431 -18.49 -10.91 12.75
N ASP A 432 -19.77 -10.72 13.12
CA ASP A 432 -20.88 -11.43 12.49
C ASP A 432 -21.09 -10.99 11.02
N THR A 433 -20.96 -11.94 10.09
CA THR A 433 -21.18 -11.71 8.65
C THR A 433 -22.64 -11.83 8.24
N THR A 434 -23.55 -12.29 9.10
CA THR A 434 -24.96 -12.55 8.78
C THR A 434 -25.65 -11.28 8.25
N LYS A 435 -25.42 -10.13 8.90
CA LYS A 435 -25.98 -8.83 8.47
C LYS A 435 -25.54 -8.47 7.05
N LEU A 436 -24.23 -8.54 6.77
CA LEU A 436 -23.65 -8.26 5.45
C LEU A 436 -24.11 -9.26 4.39
N SER A 437 -24.14 -10.55 4.72
CA SER A 437 -24.63 -11.60 3.83
C SER A 437 -26.09 -11.34 3.42
N ASN A 438 -26.95 -10.99 4.38
CA ASN A 438 -28.37 -10.69 4.09
C ASN A 438 -28.52 -9.49 3.16
N ILE A 439 -27.71 -8.43 3.33
CA ILE A 439 -27.70 -7.27 2.42
C ILE A 439 -27.34 -7.72 1.00
N VAL A 440 -26.30 -8.54 0.86
CA VAL A 440 -25.84 -9.00 -0.46
C VAL A 440 -26.89 -9.92 -1.10
N THR A 441 -27.45 -10.88 -0.35
CA THR A 441 -28.42 -11.85 -0.89
C THR A 441 -29.78 -11.24 -1.21
N ASN A 442 -30.28 -10.29 -0.42
CA ASN A 442 -31.59 -9.67 -0.67
C ASN A 442 -31.61 -8.72 -1.88
N LEU A 443 -30.43 -8.34 -2.40
CA LEU A 443 -30.24 -7.42 -3.53
C LEU A 443 -29.57 -8.09 -4.75
N LEU A 444 -29.38 -9.42 -4.71
CA LEU A 444 -29.08 -10.26 -5.87
C LEU A 444 -30.40 -10.71 -6.49
#